data_AF-A0A3S2VYD4-F1
#
_entry.id   AF-A0A3S2VYD4-F1
#
_cell.length_a   1.000
_cell.length_b   1.000
_cell.length_c   1.000
_cell.angle_alpha   90.00
_cell.angle_beta   90.00
_cell.angle_gamma   90.00
#
_symmetry.space_group_name_H-M   'P 1'
#
loop_
_entity.id
_entity.type
_entity.pdbx_description
1 polymer ?
#
loop_
_entity_poly.entity_id
_entity_poly.type
_entity_poly.pdbx_seq_one_letter_code
_entity_poly.pdbx_strand_id
1 'polypeptide(L)'
;MDLKLPITIVDEFSDDEVRATGVLDLASGDIYDVKHQDYDVATEGLPAEREDYEFSCGILSNGSKEVEFRVEVNAVTGRYSVTPSELLELKGRAAKLFSAPPGR
;
A
#
# COMPACT_ATOMS: atom_id res chain seq x y z
N MET A 1 -10.87 -17.90 -0.51
CA MET A 1 -9.64 -17.78 0.29
C MET A 1 -9.41 -16.29 0.41
N ASP A 2 -9.87 -15.71 1.51
CA ASP A 2 -9.88 -14.27 1.76
C ASP A 2 -8.52 -13.87 2.33
N LEU A 3 -7.54 -13.72 1.44
CA LEU A 3 -6.15 -13.47 1.81
C LEU A 3 -5.95 -11.95 1.97
N LYS A 4 -6.16 -11.49 3.21
CA LYS A 4 -5.95 -10.10 3.62
C LYS A 4 -4.62 -9.96 4.33
N LEU A 5 -3.77 -9.05 3.87
CA LEU A 5 -2.41 -8.86 4.40
C LEU A 5 -2.21 -7.44 4.88
N PRO A 6 -1.59 -7.24 6.06
CA PRO A 6 -1.16 -5.91 6.48
C PRO A 6 -0.05 -5.42 5.56
N ILE A 7 -0.11 -4.15 5.20
CA ILE A 7 0.88 -3.46 4.36
C ILE A 7 1.19 -2.08 4.96
N THR A 8 2.38 -1.60 4.66
CA THR A 8 2.70 -0.16 4.81
C THR A 8 2.41 0.51 3.48
N ILE A 9 1.95 1.76 3.52
CA ILE A 9 1.72 2.61 2.35
C ILE A 9 2.59 3.84 2.54
N VAL A 10 3.20 4.30 1.48
CA VAL A 10 3.94 5.56 1.44
C VAL A 10 3.34 6.40 0.32
N ASP A 11 2.75 7.53 0.69
CA ASP A 11 2.33 8.58 -0.22
C ASP A 11 3.55 9.52 -0.40
N GLU A 12 4.15 9.53 -1.58
CA GLU A 12 5.37 10.29 -1.92
C GLU A 12 5.01 11.64 -2.52
N PHE A 13 5.72 12.67 -2.07
CA PHE A 13 5.64 14.05 -2.57
C PHE A 13 7.02 14.50 -3.05
N SER A 14 7.07 15.67 -3.70
CA SER A 14 8.33 16.20 -4.26
C SER A 14 9.45 16.41 -3.23
N ASP A 15 9.11 16.71 -1.98
CA ASP A 15 10.09 17.05 -0.92
C ASP A 15 9.98 16.17 0.35
N ASP A 16 8.88 15.42 0.53
CA ASP A 16 8.59 14.66 1.75
C ASP A 16 7.73 13.41 1.46
N GLU A 17 7.49 12.58 2.48
CA GLU A 17 6.61 11.40 2.41
C GLU A 17 5.59 11.39 3.57
N VAL A 18 4.39 10.85 3.32
CA VAL A 18 3.43 10.50 4.38
C VAL A 18 3.29 8.99 4.42
N ARG A 19 3.42 8.41 5.61
CA ARG A 19 3.31 6.96 5.81
C ARG A 19 1.93 6.60 6.34
N ALA A 20 1.42 5.46 5.89
CA ALA A 20 0.19 4.88 6.39
C ALA A 20 0.32 3.36 6.58
N THR A 21 -0.57 2.79 7.36
CA THR A 21 -0.79 1.34 7.41
C THR A 21 -2.11 1.01 6.75
N GLY A 22 -2.23 -0.16 6.12
CA GLY A 22 -3.49 -0.63 5.56
C GLY A 22 -3.55 -2.15 5.46
N VAL A 23 -4.69 -2.66 5.00
CA VAL A 23 -4.94 -4.08 4.78
C VAL A 23 -5.28 -4.32 3.32
N LEU A 24 -4.36 -4.95 2.59
CA LEU A 24 -4.56 -5.34 1.20
C LEU A 24 -5.36 -6.64 1.10
N ASP A 25 -6.46 -6.61 0.38
CA ASP A 25 -7.18 -7.81 -0.05
C ASP A 25 -6.59 -8.31 -1.36
N LEU A 26 -5.88 -9.45 -1.31
CA LEU A 26 -5.27 -10.00 -2.51
C LEU A 26 -6.29 -10.56 -3.50
N ALA A 27 -7.55 -10.78 -3.14
CA ALA A 27 -8.56 -11.22 -4.10
C ALA A 27 -8.99 -10.07 -5.03
N SER A 28 -9.26 -8.88 -4.48
CA SER A 28 -9.75 -7.72 -5.25
C SER A 28 -8.68 -6.69 -5.62
N GLY A 29 -7.59 -6.60 -4.85
CA GLY A 29 -6.61 -5.51 -4.95
C GLY A 29 -6.99 -4.27 -4.13
N ASP A 30 -8.09 -4.32 -3.39
CA ASP A 30 -8.50 -3.20 -2.53
C ASP A 30 -7.68 -3.11 -1.26
N ILE A 31 -7.47 -1.88 -0.80
CA ILE A 31 -6.80 -1.60 0.46
C ILE A 31 -7.80 -0.95 1.41
N TYR A 32 -7.94 -1.56 2.58
CA TYR A 32 -8.88 -1.16 3.63
C TYR A 32 -8.14 -0.72 4.89
N ASP A 33 -8.86 -0.07 5.81
CA ASP A 33 -8.34 0.37 7.12
C ASP A 33 -7.07 1.23 6.99
N VAL A 34 -7.01 2.08 5.97
CA VAL A 34 -5.89 3.00 5.75
C VAL A 34 -5.83 4.00 6.90
N LYS A 35 -4.68 4.05 7.57
CA LYS A 35 -4.41 4.94 8.72
C LYS A 35 -3.09 5.63 8.49
N HIS A 36 -3.13 6.94 8.23
CA HIS A 36 -1.95 7.77 8.10
C HIS A 36 -1.31 8.02 9.47
N GLN A 37 0.02 8.06 9.46
CA GLN A 37 0.85 8.39 10.61
C GLN A 37 1.18 9.88 10.54
N ASP A 38 0.96 10.58 11.65
CA ASP A 38 1.29 12.00 11.80
C ASP A 38 0.67 12.93 10.72
N TYR A 39 -0.42 12.49 10.08
CA TYR A 39 -1.15 13.22 9.05
C TYR A 39 -2.66 13.14 9.31
N ASP A 40 -3.31 14.30 9.42
CA ASP A 40 -4.73 14.39 9.78
C ASP A 40 -5.58 14.62 8.53
N VAL A 41 -6.07 13.52 7.95
CA VAL A 41 -6.92 13.53 6.75
C VAL A 41 -8.19 14.38 6.92
N ALA A 42 -8.71 14.50 8.13
CA ALA A 42 -9.92 15.29 8.37
C ALA A 42 -9.66 16.79 8.26
N THR A 43 -8.43 17.24 8.56
CA THR A 43 -8.04 18.65 8.46
C THR A 43 -7.25 18.99 7.20
N GLU A 44 -6.43 18.06 6.69
CA GLU A 44 -5.48 18.30 5.61
C GLU A 44 -5.96 17.77 4.24
N GLY A 45 -7.05 16.98 4.23
CA GLY A 45 -7.48 16.24 3.03
C GLY A 45 -6.70 14.95 2.85
N LEU A 46 -6.91 14.23 1.75
CA LEU A 46 -6.10 13.06 1.43
C LEU A 46 -4.72 13.48 0.89
N PRO A 47 -3.66 12.70 1.15
CA PRO A 47 -2.34 12.93 0.54
C PRO A 47 -2.40 13.14 -0.98
N ALA A 48 -3.17 12.30 -1.66
CA ALA A 48 -3.33 12.35 -3.11
C ALA A 48 -4.10 13.58 -3.65
N GLU A 49 -4.66 14.42 -2.78
CA GLU A 49 -5.27 15.69 -3.17
C GLU A 49 -4.27 16.86 -3.20
N ARG A 50 -3.06 16.68 -2.66
CA ARG A 50 -2.03 17.72 -2.67
C ARG A 50 -1.46 17.93 -4.07
N GLU A 51 -1.08 19.17 -4.37
CA GLU A 51 -0.53 19.56 -5.67
C GLU A 51 0.86 18.97 -5.95
N ASP A 52 1.63 18.67 -4.91
CA ASP A 52 2.98 18.12 -4.96
C ASP A 52 3.04 16.59 -4.82
N TYR A 53 1.88 15.92 -4.85
CA TYR A 53 1.79 14.46 -4.83
C TYR A 53 2.37 13.85 -6.10
N GLU A 54 3.25 12.86 -5.94
CA GLU A 54 3.87 12.16 -7.06
C GLU A 54 3.26 10.78 -7.29
N PHE A 55 3.28 9.91 -6.28
CA PHE A 55 2.73 8.56 -6.35
C PHE A 55 2.56 7.94 -4.96
N SER A 56 1.89 6.79 -4.92
CA SER A 56 1.82 5.95 -3.71
C SER A 56 2.43 4.58 -3.98
N CYS A 57 3.15 4.05 -3.01
CA CYS A 57 3.64 2.68 -3.02
C CYS A 57 3.19 1.93 -1.78
N GLY A 58 3.07 0.61 -1.92
CA GLY A 58 2.74 -0.31 -0.85
C GLY A 58 3.92 -1.24 -0.60
N ILE A 59 4.17 -1.54 0.67
CA ILE A 59 5.24 -2.41 1.14
C ILE A 59 4.61 -3.58 1.88
N LEU A 60 4.84 -4.79 1.37
CA LEU A 60 4.48 -6.04 2.01
C LEU A 60 5.75 -6.70 2.58
N SER A 61 5.80 -6.86 3.90
CA SER A 61 6.99 -7.36 4.60
C SER A 61 6.72 -8.72 5.26
N ASN A 62 7.73 -9.60 5.24
CA ASN A 62 7.76 -10.86 5.98
C ASN A 62 9.16 -11.11 6.54
N GLY A 63 9.36 -10.83 7.83
CA GLY A 63 10.68 -10.86 8.46
C GLY A 63 11.60 -9.80 7.85
N SER A 64 12.76 -10.22 7.33
CA SER A 64 13.75 -9.32 6.72
C SER A 64 13.55 -9.11 5.21
N LYS A 65 12.43 -9.56 4.64
CA LYS A 65 12.14 -9.48 3.21
C LYS A 65 10.94 -8.60 2.98
N GLU A 66 11.04 -7.77 1.95
CA GLU A 66 10.02 -6.77 1.61
C GLU A 66 9.74 -6.83 0.11
N VAL A 67 8.50 -6.54 -0.26
CA VAL A 67 8.06 -6.40 -1.64
C VAL A 67 7.32 -5.09 -1.77
N GLU A 68 7.87 -4.22 -2.60
CA GLU A 68 7.25 -2.95 -2.98
C GLU A 68 6.39 -3.13 -4.23
N PHE A 69 5.25 -2.45 -4.25
CA PHE A 69 4.30 -2.47 -5.35
C PHE A 69 3.60 -1.11 -5.47
N ARG A 70 3.13 -0.78 -6.68
CA ARG A 70 2.43 0.48 -6.93
C ARG A 70 1.03 0.46 -6.32
N VAL A 71 0.64 1.58 -5.71
CA VAL A 71 -0.71 1.81 -5.19
C VAL A 71 -1.34 2.97 -5.93
N GLU A 72 -2.59 2.79 -6.33
CA GLU A 72 -3.41 3.81 -6.96
C GLU A 72 -4.40 4.36 -5.93
N VAL A 73 -4.43 5.69 -5.83
CA VAL A 73 -5.31 6.41 -4.92
C VAL A 73 -6.34 7.17 -5.73
N ASN A 74 -7.62 6.88 -5.49
CA ASN A 74 -8.70 7.68 -6.04
C ASN A 74 -8.96 8.86 -5.11
N ALA A 75 -8.38 10.02 -5.42
CA ALA A 75 -8.48 11.23 -4.60
C ALA A 75 -9.93 11.68 -4.31
N VAL A 76 -10.87 11.39 -5.22
CA VAL A 76 -12.29 11.76 -5.04
C VAL A 76 -13.00 10.90 -4.00
N THR A 77 -12.64 9.62 -3.91
CA THR A 77 -13.33 8.64 -3.05
C THR A 77 -12.50 8.20 -1.84
N GLY A 78 -11.22 8.57 -1.79
CA GLY A 78 -10.26 8.10 -0.78
C GLY A 78 -9.91 6.62 -0.88
N ARG A 79 -10.24 5.95 -1.99
CA ARG A 79 -10.00 4.52 -2.14
C ARG A 79 -8.57 4.27 -2.60
N TYR A 80 -7.85 3.48 -1.80
CA TYR A 80 -6.54 2.93 -2.15
C TYR A 80 -6.74 1.53 -2.77
N SER A 81 -6.03 1.26 -3.87
CA SER A 81 -6.13 -0.01 -4.56
C SER A 81 -4.86 -0.33 -5.35
N VAL A 82 -4.70 -1.59 -5.73
CA VAL A 82 -3.64 -2.08 -6.60
C VAL A 82 -4.26 -2.43 -7.94
N THR A 83 -3.61 -2.04 -9.04
CA THR A 83 -4.10 -2.38 -10.38
C THR A 83 -4.12 -3.90 -10.59
N PRO A 84 -5.01 -4.44 -11.45
CA PRO A 84 -5.06 -5.88 -11.70
C PRO A 84 -3.72 -6.49 -12.15
N SER A 85 -2.95 -5.75 -12.97
CA SER A 85 -1.63 -6.17 -13.44
C SER A 85 -0.63 -6.26 -12.29
N GLU A 86 -0.51 -5.19 -11.49
CA GLU A 86 0.38 -5.14 -10.34
C GLU A 86 -0.01 -6.20 -9.29
N LEU A 87 -1.31 -6.43 -9.09
CA LEU A 87 -1.84 -7.45 -8.18
C LEU A 87 -1.44 -8.87 -8.61
N LEU A 88 -1.45 -9.16 -9.91
CA LEU A 88 -1.01 -10.46 -10.43
C LEU A 88 0.48 -10.69 -10.15
N GLU A 89 1.31 -9.68 -10.37
CA GLU A 89 2.75 -9.74 -10.09
C GLU A 89 3.01 -9.85 -8.59
N LEU A 90 2.28 -9.09 -7.78
CA LEU A 90 2.38 -9.11 -6.32
C LEU A 90 2.00 -10.48 -5.75
N LYS A 91 0.96 -11.16 -6.26
CA LYS A 91 0.62 -12.54 -5.84
C LYS A 91 1.78 -13.51 -6.04
N GLY A 92 2.46 -13.43 -7.19
CA GLY A 92 3.64 -14.25 -7.46
C GLY A 92 4.81 -13.96 -6.52
N ARG A 93 5.06 -12.67 -6.25
CA ARG A 93 6.11 -12.22 -5.31
C ARG A 93 5.78 -12.57 -3.86
N ALA A 94 4.54 -12.36 -3.42
CA ALA A 94 4.04 -12.69 -2.09
C ALA A 94 4.08 -14.21 -1.84
N ALA A 95 3.70 -15.04 -2.81
CA ALA A 95 3.82 -16.49 -2.68
C ALA A 95 5.28 -16.91 -2.41
N LYS A 96 6.25 -16.32 -3.10
CA LYS A 96 7.68 -16.55 -2.84
C LYS A 96 8.13 -16.01 -1.48
N LEU A 97 7.59 -14.86 -1.07
CA LEU A 97 7.87 -14.21 0.21
C LEU A 97 7.44 -15.09 1.40
N PHE A 98 6.27 -15.72 1.33
CA PHE A 98 5.73 -16.56 2.39
C PHE A 98 6.11 -18.04 2.30
N SER A 99 6.52 -18.53 1.11
CA SER A 99 7.01 -19.91 0.95
C SER A 99 8.48 -20.07 1.34
N ALA A 100 9.22 -18.96 1.45
CA ALA A 100 10.60 -19.00 1.92
C ALA A 100 10.63 -19.25 3.44
N PRO A 101 11.56 -20.09 3.94
CA PRO A 101 11.75 -20.22 5.39
C PRO A 101 12.05 -18.84 5.98
N PRO A 102 11.50 -18.50 7.16
CA PRO A 102 11.81 -17.24 7.83
C PRO A 102 13.33 -17.13 7.96
N GLY A 103 13.88 -15.98 7.56
CA GLY A 103 15.31 -15.71 7.65
C GLY A 103 15.79 -15.98 9.06
N ARG A 104 16.84 -16.79 9.19
CA ARG A 104 17.42 -17.22 10.46
C ARG A 104 18.08 -16.06 11.20
#